data_AF-A0A2M9YHU9-F1
#
_entry.id   AF-A0A2M9YHU9-F1
#
_cell.length_a   1.000
_cell.length_b   1.000
_cell.length_c   1.000
_cell.angle_alpha   90.00
_cell.angle_beta   90.00
_cell.angle_gamma   90.00
#
_symmetry.space_group_name_H-M   'P 1'
#
loop_
_entity.id
_entity.type
_entity.pdbx_description
1 polymer ?
#
loop_
_entity_poly.entity_id
_entity_poly.type
_entity_poly.pdbx_seq_one_letter_code
_entity_poly.pdbx_strand_id
1 'polypeptide(L)'
;MKKIIALLLPLFLTFNCVLFDAIGLSYPDTVDGKEAKSIILTSAVIGSAVGGFEVLSILAPQLAKVEEDKYYNKADVDDCANEALIINILTVDLGGFTCDLNPRPTIIPFIY
;
A
#
# COMPACT_ATOMS: atom_id res chain seq x y z
N MET A 1 -3.35 -33.86 28.63
CA MET A 1 -4.25 -33.34 27.56
C MET A 1 -4.11 -31.83 27.36
N LYS A 2 -4.34 -30.97 28.38
CA LYS A 2 -4.18 -29.49 28.25
C LYS A 2 -2.80 -29.03 27.73
N LYS A 3 -1.71 -29.67 28.17
CA LYS A 3 -0.34 -29.32 27.74
C LYS A 3 -0.04 -29.64 26.27
N ILE A 4 -0.73 -30.62 25.69
CA ILE A 4 -0.57 -31.00 24.27
C ILE A 4 -1.33 -30.01 23.37
N ILE A 5 -2.53 -29.59 23.81
CA ILE A 5 -3.34 -28.58 23.10
C ILE A 5 -2.64 -27.21 23.11
N ALA A 6 -2.04 -26.81 24.24
CA ALA A 6 -1.29 -25.56 24.34
C ALA A 6 -0.01 -25.55 23.47
N LEU A 7 0.57 -26.71 23.18
CA LEU A 7 1.75 -26.86 22.32
C LEU A 7 1.37 -26.96 20.82
N LEU A 8 0.22 -27.56 20.50
CA LEU A 8 -0.26 -27.71 19.13
C LEU A 8 -0.92 -26.44 18.57
N LEU A 9 -1.48 -25.58 19.42
CA LEU A 9 -2.14 -24.34 19.01
C LEU A 9 -1.21 -23.37 18.24
N PRO A 10 0.01 -23.04 18.73
CA PRO A 10 0.93 -22.19 17.96
C PRO A 10 1.47 -22.88 16.70
N LEU A 11 1.64 -24.21 16.70
CA LEU A 11 1.99 -24.95 15.47
C LEU A 11 0.85 -24.89 14.44
N PHE A 12 -0.42 -24.98 14.85
CA PHE A 12 -1.53 -24.91 13.91
C PHE A 12 -1.69 -23.51 13.28
N LEU A 13 -1.32 -22.47 14.05
CA LEU A 13 -1.36 -21.07 13.61
C LEU A 13 -0.26 -20.73 12.59
N THR A 14 0.92 -21.36 12.65
CA THR A 14 2.03 -21.06 11.72
C THR A 14 2.00 -21.87 10.41
N PHE A 15 1.32 -23.02 10.38
CA PHE A 15 1.30 -23.88 9.18
C PHE A 15 0.33 -23.44 8.09
N ASN A 16 -0.53 -22.47 8.37
CA ASN A 16 -1.61 -22.08 7.47
C ASN A 16 -1.57 -20.59 7.09
N CYS A 17 -0.39 -19.96 7.02
CA CYS A 17 -0.29 -18.57 6.53
C CYS A 17 -1.04 -18.38 5.20
N VAL A 18 -0.95 -19.35 4.28
CA VAL A 18 -1.71 -19.36 3.02
C VAL A 18 -3.23 -19.44 3.21
N LEU A 19 -3.70 -20.18 4.21
CA LEU A 19 -5.13 -20.26 4.54
C LEU A 19 -5.60 -18.95 5.18
N PHE A 20 -4.79 -18.35 6.05
CA PHE A 20 -5.05 -17.05 6.68
C PHE A 20 -5.01 -15.91 5.65
N ASP A 21 -4.12 -15.96 4.66
CA ASP A 21 -4.10 -15.05 3.49
C ASP A 21 -5.38 -15.19 2.67
N ALA A 22 -5.81 -16.43 2.37
CA ALA A 22 -7.01 -16.68 1.56
C ALA A 22 -8.33 -16.25 2.24
N ILE A 23 -8.37 -16.25 3.58
CA ILE A 23 -9.53 -15.77 4.36
C ILE A 23 -9.36 -14.34 4.88
N GLY A 24 -8.33 -13.60 4.43
CA GLY A 24 -8.08 -12.20 4.78
C GLY A 24 -7.77 -11.96 6.27
N LEU A 25 -7.29 -12.99 6.97
CA LEU A 25 -6.88 -12.95 8.36
C LEU A 25 -5.37 -12.75 8.55
N SER A 26 -4.57 -12.75 7.48
CA SER A 26 -3.23 -12.18 7.56
C SER A 26 -3.34 -10.68 7.80
N TYR A 27 -2.46 -10.14 8.65
CA TYR A 27 -2.35 -8.70 8.77
C TYR A 27 -1.89 -8.20 7.39
N PRO A 28 -2.72 -7.47 6.65
CA PRO A 28 -2.38 -7.03 5.30
C PRO A 28 -1.09 -6.21 5.38
N ASP A 29 -0.15 -6.49 4.49
CA ASP A 29 1.14 -5.81 4.47
C ASP A 29 0.92 -4.30 4.50
N THR A 30 1.62 -3.63 5.41
CA THR A 30 1.52 -2.18 5.58
C THR A 30 2.83 -1.52 5.26
N VAL A 31 2.74 -0.38 4.59
CA VAL A 31 3.86 0.52 4.32
C VAL A 31 3.64 1.82 5.08
N ASP A 32 4.70 2.41 5.61
CA ASP A 32 4.62 3.74 6.20
C ASP A 32 4.43 4.80 5.11
N GLY A 33 3.89 5.96 5.49
CA GLY A 33 3.54 7.01 4.54
C GLY A 33 4.72 7.56 3.74
N LYS A 34 5.95 7.52 4.26
CA LYS A 34 7.14 7.93 3.51
C LYS A 34 7.49 6.91 2.44
N GLU A 35 7.43 5.64 2.79
CA GLU A 35 7.60 4.55 1.83
C GLU A 35 6.50 4.60 0.75
N ALA A 36 5.23 4.76 1.14
CA ALA A 36 4.12 4.90 0.21
C ALA A 36 4.30 6.08 -0.77
N LYS A 37 4.70 7.24 -0.25
CA LYS A 37 5.02 8.42 -1.06
C LYS A 37 6.15 8.14 -2.04
N SER A 38 7.20 7.46 -1.59
CA SER A 38 8.34 7.10 -2.43
C SER A 38 7.93 6.17 -3.56
N ILE A 39 7.14 5.12 -3.28
CA ILE A 39 6.68 4.15 -4.27
C ILE A 39 5.85 4.83 -5.37
N ILE A 40 4.86 5.66 -4.98
CA ILE A 40 4.01 6.38 -5.93
C ILE A 40 4.81 7.38 -6.75
N LEU A 41 5.69 8.17 -6.10
CA LEU A 41 6.54 9.13 -6.77
C LEU A 41 7.46 8.44 -7.79
N THR A 42 8.14 7.37 -7.40
CA THR A 42 9.03 6.62 -8.29
C THR A 42 8.28 6.11 -9.52
N SER A 43 7.10 5.53 -9.34
CA SER A 43 6.31 4.99 -10.45
C SER A 43 5.84 6.09 -11.40
N ALA A 44 5.41 7.22 -10.84
CA ALA A 44 5.03 8.39 -11.61
C ALA A 44 6.23 8.99 -12.38
N VAL A 45 7.42 9.05 -11.78
CA VAL A 45 8.66 9.48 -12.45
C VAL A 45 9.02 8.53 -13.60
N ILE A 46 8.95 7.22 -13.39
CA ILE A 46 9.20 6.23 -14.45
C ILE A 46 8.23 6.44 -15.61
N GLY A 47 6.94 6.59 -15.33
CA GLY A 47 5.94 6.88 -16.35
C GLY A 47 6.25 8.18 -17.09
N SER A 48 6.63 9.24 -16.38
CA SER A 48 6.99 10.53 -16.98
C SER A 48 8.24 10.46 -17.86
N ALA A 49 9.24 9.66 -17.49
CA ALA A 49 10.45 9.47 -18.28
C ALA A 49 10.17 8.76 -19.62
N VAL A 50 9.13 7.93 -19.67
CA VAL A 50 8.68 7.25 -20.88
C VAL A 50 7.74 8.13 -21.72
N GLY A 51 6.81 8.84 -21.08
CA GLY A 51 5.79 9.66 -21.75
C GLY A 51 6.18 11.12 -22.03
N GLY A 52 7.25 11.62 -21.41
CA GLY A 52 7.74 13.00 -21.55
C GLY A 52 7.03 14.05 -20.71
N PHE A 53 6.22 13.67 -19.71
CA PHE A 53 5.40 14.60 -18.93
C PHE A 53 5.69 14.57 -17.42
N GLU A 54 6.40 15.59 -16.92
CA GLU A 54 6.93 15.57 -15.55
C GLU A 54 5.94 16.01 -14.47
N VAL A 55 4.85 16.72 -14.80
CA VAL A 55 4.01 17.39 -13.78
C VAL A 55 3.26 16.39 -12.90
N LEU A 56 2.75 15.29 -13.46
CA LEU A 56 2.06 14.26 -12.68
C LEU A 56 3.01 13.55 -11.72
N SER A 57 4.31 13.44 -12.05
CA SER A 57 5.29 12.82 -11.14
C SER A 57 5.38 13.52 -9.79
N ILE A 58 5.25 14.86 -9.78
CA ILE A 58 5.32 15.69 -8.58
C ILE A 58 3.98 15.67 -7.82
N LEU A 59 2.86 15.58 -8.56
CA LEU A 59 1.52 15.71 -8.00
C LEU A 59 0.91 14.37 -7.56
N ALA A 60 1.32 13.24 -8.12
CA ALA A 60 0.70 11.94 -7.84
C ALA A 60 0.62 11.61 -6.34
N PRO A 61 1.69 11.77 -5.52
CA PRO A 61 1.57 11.52 -4.09
C PRO A 61 0.63 12.50 -3.35
N GLN A 62 0.51 13.74 -3.85
CA GLN A 62 -0.38 14.75 -3.27
C GLN A 62 -1.84 14.50 -3.64
N LEU A 63 -2.09 14.11 -4.89
CA LEU A 63 -3.42 13.72 -5.37
C LEU A 63 -3.91 12.45 -4.67
N ALA A 64 -2.99 11.53 -4.37
CA ALA A 64 -3.22 10.32 -3.57
C ALA A 64 -3.41 10.60 -2.07
N LYS A 65 -3.24 11.86 -1.62
CA LYS A 65 -3.35 12.31 -0.22
C LYS A 65 -2.47 11.51 0.76
N VAL A 66 -1.24 11.21 0.35
CA VAL A 66 -0.30 10.49 1.22
C VAL A 66 0.15 11.40 2.36
N GLU A 67 -0.12 10.98 3.58
CA GLU A 67 0.37 11.55 4.84
C GLU A 67 1.54 10.70 5.35
N GLU A 68 2.73 11.33 5.48
CA GLU A 68 3.97 10.63 5.84
C GLU A 68 3.98 10.02 7.25
N ASP A 69 3.08 10.46 8.14
CA ASP A 69 2.96 9.98 9.53
C ASP A 69 1.94 8.83 9.68
N LYS A 70 1.36 8.35 8.57
CA LYS A 70 0.34 7.28 8.57
C LYS A 70 0.90 5.97 8.03
N TYR A 71 0.08 4.92 8.12
CA TYR A 71 0.33 3.62 7.50
C TYR A 71 -0.78 3.29 6.53
N TYR A 72 -0.40 2.70 5.40
CA TYR A 72 -1.30 2.36 4.30
C TYR A 72 -1.24 0.87 4.02
N ASN A 73 -2.32 0.33 3.47
CA ASN A 73 -2.30 -1.01 2.92
C ASN A 73 -1.38 -1.01 1.68
N LYS A 74 -0.41 -1.92 1.66
CA LYS A 74 0.54 -2.03 0.56
C LYS A 74 -0.15 -2.28 -0.79
N ALA A 75 -1.22 -3.08 -0.81
CA ALA A 75 -1.98 -3.33 -2.03
C ALA A 75 -2.54 -2.04 -2.63
N ASP A 76 -3.17 -1.20 -1.79
CA ASP A 76 -3.74 0.08 -2.22
C ASP A 76 -2.64 1.03 -2.75
N VAL A 77 -1.46 1.02 -2.11
CA VAL A 77 -0.30 1.81 -2.55
C VAL A 77 0.24 1.32 -3.90
N ASP A 78 0.37 0.02 -4.07
CA ASP A 78 0.85 -0.60 -5.32
C ASP A 78 -0.13 -0.31 -6.48
N ASP A 79 -1.44 -0.35 -6.23
CA ASP A 79 -2.47 0.02 -7.22
C ASP A 79 -2.36 1.49 -7.63
N CYS A 80 -2.23 2.39 -6.66
CA CYS A 80 -2.01 3.82 -6.91
C CYS A 80 -0.71 4.10 -7.69
N ALA A 81 0.34 3.35 -7.40
CA ALA A 81 1.61 3.47 -8.11
C ALA A 81 1.49 3.02 -9.57
N ASN A 82 0.72 1.97 -9.84
CA ASN A 82 0.41 1.50 -11.19
C ASN A 82 -0.43 2.52 -11.97
N GLU A 83 -1.44 3.14 -11.35
CA GLU A 83 -2.19 4.23 -11.96
C GLU A 83 -1.26 5.39 -12.35
N ALA A 84 -0.37 5.79 -11.43
CA ALA A 84 0.57 6.89 -11.66
C ALA A 84 1.55 6.59 -12.82
N LEU A 85 1.97 5.33 -12.96
CA LEU A 85 2.81 4.89 -14.07
C LEU A 85 2.08 4.98 -15.41
N ILE A 86 0.87 4.41 -15.48
CA ILE A 86 0.13 4.25 -16.75
C ILE A 86 -0.39 5.59 -17.27
N ILE A 87 -0.90 6.46 -16.38
CA ILE A 87 -1.47 7.75 -16.81
C ILE A 87 -0.41 8.58 -17.54
N ASN A 88 0.82 8.65 -17.00
CA ASN A 88 1.92 9.35 -17.65
C ASN A 88 2.30 8.79 -19.03
N ILE A 89 2.04 7.50 -19.29
CA ILE A 89 2.34 6.87 -20.58
C ILE A 89 1.26 7.20 -21.63
N LEU A 90 0.00 7.33 -21.21
CA LEU A 90 -1.13 7.43 -22.14
C LEU A 90 -1.67 8.85 -22.31
N THR A 91 -1.71 9.66 -21.25
CA THR A 91 -2.42 10.96 -21.26
C THR A 91 -1.82 11.98 -20.28
N VAL A 92 -2.20 13.25 -20.46
CA VAL A 92 -1.82 14.38 -19.59
C VAL A 92 -2.95 14.78 -18.63
N ASP A 93 -4.03 14.01 -18.61
CA ASP A 93 -5.24 14.37 -17.87
C ASP A 93 -5.06 14.03 -16.39
N LEU A 94 -4.67 15.04 -15.61
CA LEU A 94 -4.58 14.95 -14.16
C LEU A 94 -5.93 14.59 -13.51
N GLY A 95 -7.05 14.83 -14.19
CA GLY A 95 -8.38 14.41 -13.75
C GLY A 95 -8.62 12.90 -13.88
N GLY A 96 -7.78 12.18 -14.63
CA GLY A 96 -7.80 10.73 -14.74
C GLY A 96 -7.09 10.00 -13.59
N PHE A 97 -6.29 10.70 -12.78
CA PHE A 97 -5.67 10.13 -11.58
C PHE A 97 -6.66 10.14 -10.42
N THR A 98 -7.23 8.98 -10.10
CA THR A 98 -8.34 8.84 -9.14
C THR A 98 -7.96 8.16 -7.83
N CYS A 99 -6.70 7.75 -7.68
CA CYS A 99 -6.18 7.21 -6.44
C CYS A 99 -6.46 8.13 -5.24
N ASP A 100 -7.05 7.56 -4.19
CA ASP A 100 -7.31 8.21 -2.90
C ASP A 100 -6.97 7.22 -1.78
N LEU A 101 -5.79 7.36 -1.19
CA LEU A 101 -5.32 6.44 -0.16
C LEU A 101 -5.98 6.73 1.18
N ASN A 102 -6.65 5.72 1.72
CA ASN A 102 -7.23 5.81 3.06
C ASN A 102 -6.22 5.26 4.08
N PRO A 103 -5.77 6.08 5.06
CA PRO A 103 -4.87 5.60 6.10
C PRO A 103 -5.59 4.53 6.92
N ARG A 104 -4.85 3.48 7.30
CA ARG A 104 -5.42 2.43 8.15
C ARG A 104 -5.82 3.03 9.50
N PRO A 105 -7.01 2.68 10.03
CA PRO A 105 -7.36 3.05 11.38
C PRO A 105 -6.32 2.42 12.31
N THR A 106 -5.66 3.24 13.13
CA THR A 106 -4.72 2.78 14.14
C THR A 106 -5.49 1.92 15.14
N ILE A 107 -5.42 0.60 15.01
CA ILE A 107 -6.21 -0.33 15.84
C ILE A 107 -5.71 -0.31 17.30
N ILE A 108 -4.53 0.28 17.56
CA ILE A 108 -3.96 0.42 18.90
C ILE A 108 -3.37 1.84 19.05
N PRO A 109 -4.06 2.77 19.73
CA PRO A 109 -3.56 4.14 19.87
C PRO A 109 -2.44 4.29 20.91
N PHE A 110 -2.18 3.33 21.80
CA PHE A 110 -1.15 3.47 22.84
C PHE A 110 -0.63 2.11 23.31
N ILE A 111 0.59 1.73 22.95
CA ILE A 111 1.45 0.94 23.83
C ILE A 111 2.81 1.63 23.81
N TYR A 112 3.02 2.47 24.81
CA TYR A 112 4.32 3.02 25.20
C TYR A 112 4.92 2.09 26.26
#